data_AF-A0A3E0KJW4-F1
#
_entry.id   AF-A0A3E0KJW4-F1
#
_cell.length_a   1.000
_cell.length_b   1.000
_cell.length_c   1.000
_cell.angle_alpha   90.00
_cell.angle_beta   90.00
_cell.angle_gamma   90.00
#
_symmetry.space_group_name_H-M   'P 1'
#
loop_
_entity.id
_entity.type
_entity.pdbx_description
1 polymer ?
#
loop_
_entity_poly.entity_id
_entity_poly.type
_entity_poly.pdbx_seq_one_letter_code
_entity_poly.pdbx_strand_id
1 'polypeptide(L)'
;MSGPARTAGSRSWLGIAGAALALVAVGGLPWIQSAPNPLALGSKFLVRTSTVSSLGGWPAACLLAAPAAVALLVSARPLGPRGGWWLWAAGSAGLLAVWSTSEPLIAAGRAQGAVANVALWGSGVWLSLAGYGLLIYAGVLNVRRAGRMPSALWSVLWLPVLLVIAHGAWLVFRAEPAENWLWRVFQEEAQSGGIQRRLREHLWLAGVSAGLSIVIGVTIGIWGYYRERVAQAALYVSGVILTLPSLALFAMLMEPFAALANAYPVLRSYGIGGLGAAPAITGLALYGLLPVIRNTHAGLHSVSAAQVDAARGMGLTSRPTTSTVPV
;
A
#
# COMPACT_ATOMS: atom_id res chain seq x y z
N MET A 1 26.80 27.69 -37.31
CA MET A 1 26.82 27.10 -35.95
C MET A 1 25.57 27.59 -35.21
N SER A 2 24.47 26.87 -35.33
CA SER A 2 23.25 27.12 -34.54
C SER A 2 23.47 26.52 -33.14
N GLY A 3 23.60 27.38 -32.13
CA GLY A 3 23.66 26.93 -30.74
C GLY A 3 22.40 26.16 -30.36
N PRO A 4 22.46 25.22 -29.40
CA PRO A 4 21.30 24.46 -28.98
C PRO A 4 20.23 25.44 -28.45
N ALA A 5 19.06 25.44 -29.09
CA ALA A 5 17.90 26.20 -28.64
C ALA A 5 17.63 25.84 -27.17
N ARG A 6 17.76 26.84 -26.28
CA ARG A 6 17.30 26.70 -24.89
C ARG A 6 15.81 26.44 -24.95
N THR A 7 15.39 25.20 -24.78
CA THR A 7 13.98 24.86 -24.61
C THR A 7 13.47 25.69 -23.43
N ALA A 8 12.57 26.64 -23.69
CA ALA A 8 11.94 27.42 -22.64
C ALA A 8 11.33 26.43 -21.63
N GLY A 9 11.78 26.51 -20.37
CA GLY A 9 11.35 25.57 -19.34
C GLY A 9 9.82 25.63 -19.19
N SER A 10 9.13 24.50 -19.26
CA SER A 10 7.72 24.45 -18.91
C SER A 10 7.55 24.56 -17.39
N ARG A 11 6.36 24.96 -16.95
CA ARG A 11 5.99 24.93 -15.52
C ARG A 11 6.05 23.48 -15.01
N SER A 12 6.49 23.27 -13.78
CA SER A 12 6.45 21.94 -13.17
C SER A 12 5.09 21.68 -12.55
N TRP A 13 4.25 20.93 -13.26
CA TRP A 13 2.97 20.47 -12.74
C TRP A 13 3.13 19.58 -11.50
N LEU A 14 4.20 18.78 -11.44
CA LEU A 14 4.55 17.96 -10.26
C LEU A 14 4.89 18.84 -9.05
N GLY A 15 5.60 19.94 -9.29
CA GLY A 15 5.95 20.91 -8.25
C GLY A 15 4.71 21.62 -7.69
N ILE A 16 3.79 22.03 -8.58
CA ILE A 16 2.51 22.64 -8.17
C ILE A 16 1.66 21.63 -7.39
N ALA A 17 1.51 20.40 -7.90
CA ALA A 17 0.73 19.35 -7.26
C ALA A 17 1.29 18.98 -5.87
N GLY A 18 2.62 18.81 -5.76
CA GLY A 18 3.28 18.47 -4.50
C GLY A 18 3.16 19.58 -3.46
N ALA A 19 3.35 20.84 -3.87
CA ALA A 19 3.18 22.00 -2.99
C ALA A 19 1.72 22.18 -2.54
N ALA A 20 0.77 22.07 -3.46
CA ALA A 20 -0.66 22.18 -3.14
C ALA A 20 -1.09 21.07 -2.17
N LEU A 21 -0.67 19.83 -2.41
CA LEU A 21 -0.96 18.70 -1.53
C LEU A 21 -0.42 18.92 -0.12
N ALA A 22 0.83 19.38 0.00
CA ALA A 22 1.45 19.67 1.29
C ALA A 22 0.73 20.82 2.03
N LEU A 23 0.37 21.90 1.34
CA LEU A 23 -0.35 23.04 1.95
C LEU A 23 -1.74 22.64 2.45
N VAL A 24 -2.50 21.88 1.65
CA VAL A 24 -3.82 21.36 2.04
C VAL A 24 -3.69 20.42 3.23
N ALA A 25 -2.68 19.54 3.22
CA ALA A 25 -2.44 18.58 4.30
C ALA A 25 -2.05 19.26 5.63
N VAL A 26 -1.27 20.34 5.58
CA VAL A 26 -0.88 21.12 6.76
C VAL A 26 -2.03 21.98 7.28
N GLY A 27 -2.78 22.61 6.39
CA GLY A 27 -3.80 23.59 6.76
C GLY A 27 -5.17 23.01 7.10
N GLY A 28 -5.56 21.87 6.51
CA GLY A 28 -6.96 21.42 6.53
C GLY A 28 -7.20 19.99 6.98
N LEU A 29 -6.15 19.18 7.21
CA LEU A 29 -6.32 17.76 7.51
C LEU A 29 -5.93 17.38 8.95
N PRO A 30 -6.53 16.31 9.50
CA PRO A 30 -6.11 15.74 10.77
C PRO A 30 -4.63 15.34 10.76
N TRP A 31 -3.85 15.95 11.64
CA TRP A 31 -2.44 15.60 11.87
C TRP A 31 -2.30 14.49 12.88
N ILE A 32 -3.18 14.45 13.87
CA ILE A 32 -3.20 13.42 14.90
C ILE A 32 -4.56 12.74 14.90
N GLN A 33 -4.53 11.42 14.96
CA GLN A 33 -5.68 10.59 15.28
C GLN A 33 -5.42 9.95 16.64
N SER A 34 -6.37 10.07 17.57
CA SER A 34 -6.25 9.45 18.88
C SER A 34 -7.48 8.64 19.25
N ALA A 35 -7.25 7.53 19.94
CA ALA A 35 -8.31 6.63 20.38
C ALA A 35 -8.07 6.15 21.83
N PRO A 36 -9.15 5.80 22.56
CA PRO A 36 -9.03 5.21 23.89
C PRO A 36 -8.30 3.85 23.89
N ASN A 37 -8.44 3.08 22.81
CA ASN A 37 -7.76 1.81 22.58
C ASN A 37 -7.52 1.57 21.07
N PRO A 38 -6.65 0.62 20.69
CA PRO A 38 -6.36 0.33 19.28
C PRO A 38 -7.55 -0.20 18.46
N LEU A 39 -8.50 -0.91 19.09
CA LEU A 39 -9.67 -1.48 18.41
C LEU A 39 -10.68 -0.40 17.99
N ALA A 40 -10.75 0.71 18.71
CA ALA A 40 -11.63 1.85 18.42
C ALA A 40 -11.23 2.62 17.16
N LEU A 41 -10.01 2.43 16.63
CA LEU A 41 -9.49 3.11 15.44
C LEU A 41 -10.29 2.82 14.16
N GLY A 42 -11.02 1.71 14.13
CA GLY A 42 -11.94 1.38 13.02
C GLY A 42 -13.26 2.16 13.06
N SER A 43 -13.62 2.75 14.20
CA SER A 43 -14.88 3.46 14.38
C SER A 43 -14.68 4.97 14.30
N LYS A 44 -15.34 5.63 13.33
CA LYS A 44 -15.26 7.10 13.16
C LYS A 44 -15.75 7.88 14.38
N PHE A 45 -16.59 7.25 15.22
CA PHE A 45 -17.22 7.89 16.38
C PHE A 45 -16.34 7.89 17.64
N LEU A 46 -15.34 7.00 17.74
CA LEU A 46 -14.49 6.89 18.94
C LEU A 46 -13.08 7.45 18.71
N VAL A 47 -12.77 7.91 17.50
CA VAL A 47 -11.47 8.48 17.14
C VAL A 47 -11.53 10.00 17.17
N ARG A 48 -10.72 10.62 18.02
CA ARG A 48 -10.56 12.07 18.05
C ARG A 48 -9.48 12.50 17.06
N THR A 49 -9.78 13.50 16.24
CA THR A 49 -8.87 14.05 15.22
C THR A 49 -8.50 15.49 15.52
N SER A 50 -7.21 15.82 15.45
CA SER A 50 -6.70 17.18 15.70
C SER A 50 -5.88 17.69 14.52
N THR A 51 -6.05 18.97 14.16
CA THR A 51 -5.22 19.67 13.16
C THR A 51 -4.01 20.33 13.82
N VAL A 52 -3.00 20.73 13.04
CA VAL A 52 -1.81 21.44 13.58
C VAL A 52 -2.21 22.71 14.32
N SER A 53 -3.16 23.46 13.75
CA SER A 53 -3.67 24.70 14.33
C SER A 53 -4.41 24.47 15.65
N SER A 54 -5.16 23.38 15.78
CA SER A 54 -5.91 23.06 17.01
C SER A 54 -5.02 22.73 18.21
N LEU A 55 -3.73 22.44 17.99
CA LEU A 55 -2.77 22.07 19.04
C LEU A 55 -1.95 23.27 19.55
N GLY A 56 -2.31 24.50 19.16
CA GLY A 56 -1.49 25.70 19.41
C GLY A 56 -0.20 25.74 18.58
N GLY A 57 -0.06 24.81 17.62
CA GLY A 57 1.13 24.61 16.81
C GLY A 57 1.25 25.56 15.61
N TRP A 58 0.74 26.79 15.69
CA TRP A 58 0.89 27.74 14.58
C TRP A 58 2.35 27.94 14.12
N PRO A 59 3.39 27.90 14.99
CA PRO A 59 4.77 27.95 14.52
C PRO A 59 5.16 26.69 13.74
N ALA A 60 4.67 25.53 14.17
CA ALA A 60 4.84 24.27 13.44
C ALA A 60 4.10 24.33 12.10
N ALA A 61 2.87 24.85 12.05
CA ALA A 61 2.12 25.03 10.80
C ALA A 61 2.87 25.94 9.81
N CYS A 62 3.47 27.04 10.29
CA CYS A 62 4.31 27.91 9.47
C CYS A 62 5.57 27.18 8.96
N LEU A 63 6.28 26.48 9.84
CA LEU A 63 7.46 25.69 9.48
C LEU A 63 7.13 24.60 8.44
N LEU A 64 5.94 24.01 8.57
CA LEU A 64 5.42 22.97 7.70
C LEU A 64 4.80 23.50 6.42
N ALA A 65 4.39 24.76 6.33
CA ALA A 65 3.79 25.33 5.13
C ALA A 65 4.80 26.14 4.30
N ALA A 66 5.81 26.74 4.93
CA ALA A 66 6.78 27.61 4.27
C ALA A 66 7.54 26.92 3.11
N PRO A 67 8.05 25.68 3.24
CA PRO A 67 8.73 25.02 2.14
C PRO A 67 7.79 24.75 0.95
N ALA A 68 6.54 24.32 1.22
CA ALA A 68 5.54 24.14 0.18
C ALA A 68 5.15 25.46 -0.50
N ALA A 69 5.02 26.56 0.24
CA ALA A 69 4.75 27.88 -0.33
C ALA A 69 5.88 28.35 -1.25
N VAL A 70 7.14 28.19 -0.83
CA VAL A 70 8.32 28.48 -1.66
C VAL A 70 8.31 27.63 -2.93
N ALA A 71 8.04 26.33 -2.81
CA ALA A 71 7.98 25.42 -3.95
C ALA A 71 6.85 25.79 -4.93
N LEU A 72 5.70 26.28 -4.44
CA LEU A 72 4.61 26.74 -5.28
C LEU A 72 5.00 27.98 -6.10
N LEU A 73 5.64 28.96 -5.45
CA LEU A 73 6.14 30.18 -6.11
C LEU A 73 7.21 29.87 -7.17
N VAL A 74 8.09 28.91 -6.87
CA VAL A 74 9.11 28.43 -7.80
C VAL A 74 8.45 27.71 -8.98
N SER A 75 7.46 26.84 -8.73
CA SER A 75 6.78 26.04 -9.76
C SER A 75 5.85 26.82 -10.67
N ALA A 76 5.41 28.00 -10.24
CA ALA A 76 4.59 28.91 -11.04
C ALA A 76 5.35 29.52 -12.24
N ARG A 77 6.68 29.45 -12.22
CA ARG A 77 7.57 30.03 -13.25
C ARG A 77 8.18 28.92 -14.13
N PRO A 78 8.60 29.25 -15.36
CA PRO A 78 9.47 28.40 -16.18
C PRO A 78 10.68 27.91 -15.40
N LEU A 79 10.85 26.59 -15.24
CA LEU A 79 11.93 26.03 -14.43
C LEU A 79 13.15 25.69 -15.29
N GLY A 80 14.26 26.38 -15.02
CA GLY A 80 15.58 25.93 -15.43
C GLY A 80 16.18 24.93 -14.43
N PRO A 81 17.46 24.54 -14.60
CA PRO A 81 18.15 23.58 -13.73
C PRO A 81 18.15 23.99 -12.25
N ARG A 82 18.36 25.29 -11.99
CA ARG A 82 18.31 25.89 -10.64
C ARG A 82 16.95 25.74 -9.96
N GLY A 83 15.87 25.76 -10.75
CA GLY A 83 14.53 25.52 -10.24
C GLY A 83 14.35 24.11 -9.68
N GLY A 84 15.03 23.11 -10.26
CA GLY A 84 15.02 21.75 -9.74
C GLY A 84 15.65 21.64 -8.36
N TRP A 85 16.77 22.33 -8.13
CA TRP A 85 17.41 22.41 -6.82
C TRP A 85 16.55 23.09 -5.76
N TRP A 86 15.84 24.16 -6.13
CA TRP A 86 14.88 24.80 -5.22
C TRP A 86 13.73 23.88 -4.82
N LEU A 87 13.17 23.12 -5.76
CA LEU A 87 12.12 22.13 -5.45
C LEU A 87 12.65 21.00 -4.58
N TRP A 88 13.85 20.52 -4.84
CA TRP A 88 14.50 19.51 -4.01
C TRP A 88 14.77 20.00 -2.59
N ALA A 89 15.31 21.22 -2.45
CA ALA A 89 15.60 21.82 -1.15
C ALA A 89 14.32 22.08 -0.35
N ALA A 90 13.28 22.63 -0.98
CA ALA A 90 11.98 22.84 -0.37
C ALA A 90 11.31 21.51 0.03
N GLY A 91 11.36 20.50 -0.84
CA GLY A 91 10.89 19.15 -0.56
C GLY A 91 11.59 18.53 0.64
N SER A 92 12.92 18.64 0.70
CA SER A 92 13.74 18.09 1.78
C SER A 92 13.51 18.81 3.11
N ALA A 93 13.45 20.15 3.10
CA ALA A 93 13.16 20.94 4.28
C ALA A 93 11.77 20.63 4.84
N GLY A 94 10.76 20.53 3.98
CA GLY A 94 9.40 20.16 4.39
C GLY A 94 9.31 18.74 4.93
N LEU A 95 9.98 17.77 4.30
CA LEU A 95 10.03 16.39 4.79
C LEU A 95 10.64 16.32 6.20
N LEU A 96 11.77 17.01 6.43
CA LEU A 96 12.42 17.08 7.73
C LEU A 96 11.58 17.83 8.75
N ALA A 97 10.87 18.88 8.35
CA ALA A 97 9.93 19.60 9.21
C ALA A 97 8.77 18.69 9.64
N VAL A 98 8.14 17.95 8.73
CA VAL A 98 7.08 16.97 9.06
C VAL A 98 7.60 15.94 10.06
N TRP A 99 8.78 15.38 9.80
CA TRP A 99 9.38 14.37 10.66
C TRP A 99 9.66 14.91 12.08
N SER A 100 10.37 16.03 12.18
CA SER A 100 10.80 16.63 13.46
C SER A 100 9.68 17.25 14.29
N THR A 101 8.59 17.69 13.66
CA THR A 101 7.44 18.30 14.37
C THR A 101 6.41 17.27 14.85
N SER A 102 6.44 16.05 14.32
CA SER A 102 5.44 15.01 14.61
C SER A 102 5.36 14.66 16.10
N GLU A 103 6.47 14.29 16.74
CA GLU A 103 6.53 13.95 18.17
C GLU A 103 6.18 15.15 19.08
N PRO A 104 6.74 16.36 18.90
CA PRO A 104 6.32 17.54 19.66
C PRO A 104 4.83 17.84 19.57
N LEU A 105 4.21 17.69 18.39
CA LEU A 105 2.76 17.90 18.22
C LEU A 105 1.95 16.84 18.97
N ILE A 106 2.39 15.58 18.97
CA ILE A 106 1.76 14.52 19.77
C ILE A 106 1.91 14.79 21.27
N ALA A 107 3.09 15.21 21.72
CA ALA A 107 3.34 15.58 23.11
C ALA A 107 2.47 16.77 23.55
N ALA A 108 2.38 17.82 22.73
CA ALA A 108 1.50 18.97 22.97
C ALA A 108 0.02 18.55 23.03
N GLY A 109 -0.40 17.66 22.13
CA GLY A 109 -1.76 17.09 22.15
C GLY A 109 -2.06 16.25 23.39
N ARG A 110 -1.08 15.50 23.92
CA ARG A 110 -1.21 14.81 25.20
C ARG A 110 -1.32 15.79 26.37
N ALA A 111 -0.47 16.81 26.40
CA ALA A 111 -0.48 17.83 27.46
C ALA A 111 -1.82 18.62 27.52
N GLN A 112 -2.45 18.83 26.37
CA GLN A 112 -3.75 19.50 26.27
C GLN A 112 -4.95 18.57 26.48
N GLY A 113 -4.72 17.29 26.80
CA GLY A 113 -5.80 16.28 26.91
C GLY A 113 -6.52 15.98 25.59
N ALA A 114 -5.95 16.44 24.46
CA ALA A 114 -6.47 16.22 23.11
C ALA A 114 -6.15 14.80 22.58
N VAL A 115 -5.17 14.11 23.19
CA VAL A 115 -4.78 12.74 22.88
C VAL A 115 -5.08 11.84 24.07
N ALA A 116 -5.90 10.80 23.88
CA ALA A 116 -6.31 9.88 24.94
C ALA A 116 -5.19 8.91 25.36
N ASN A 117 -5.06 7.77 24.65
CA ASN A 117 -4.10 6.71 25.01
C ASN A 117 -3.24 6.28 23.82
N VAL A 118 -3.86 6.08 22.67
CA VAL A 118 -3.17 5.73 21.41
C VAL A 118 -3.16 6.97 20.53
N ALA A 119 -1.98 7.38 20.06
CA ALA A 119 -1.82 8.44 19.06
C ALA A 119 -1.23 7.84 17.78
N LEU A 120 -1.82 8.18 16.65
CA LEU A 120 -1.36 7.81 15.32
C LEU A 120 -1.25 9.05 14.45
N TRP A 121 -0.36 8.97 13.47
CA TRP A 121 -0.24 9.98 12.44
C TRP A 121 -1.51 9.99 11.58
N GLY A 122 -2.15 11.15 11.54
CA GLY A 122 -3.34 11.38 10.73
C GLY A 122 -3.02 11.60 9.25
N SER A 123 -4.07 11.79 8.45
CA SER A 123 -3.95 11.98 7.00
C SER A 123 -3.11 13.21 6.62
N GLY A 124 -3.07 14.26 7.45
CA GLY A 124 -2.24 15.44 7.25
C GLY A 124 -0.74 15.13 7.26
N VAL A 125 -0.27 14.20 8.10
CA VAL A 125 1.13 13.76 8.12
C VAL A 125 1.44 12.97 6.84
N TRP A 126 0.64 11.97 6.51
CA TRP A 126 0.89 11.13 5.33
C TRP A 126 0.85 11.91 4.02
N LEU A 127 -0.11 12.82 3.87
CA LEU A 127 -0.25 13.62 2.66
C LEU A 127 0.77 14.75 2.58
N SER A 128 1.26 15.29 3.70
CA SER A 128 2.40 16.21 3.68
C SER A 128 3.71 15.50 3.33
N LEU A 129 3.98 14.30 3.87
CA LEU A 129 5.10 13.45 3.44
C LEU A 129 5.03 13.14 1.94
N ALA A 130 3.85 12.77 1.43
CA ALA A 130 3.65 12.51 0.02
C ALA A 130 3.88 13.76 -0.85
N GLY A 131 3.35 14.92 -0.43
CA GLY A 131 3.54 16.20 -1.12
C GLY A 131 5.02 16.60 -1.18
N TYR A 132 5.72 16.50 -0.04
CA TYR A 132 7.15 16.79 0.03
C TYR A 132 8.03 15.79 -0.72
N GLY A 133 7.68 14.51 -0.70
CA GLY A 133 8.30 13.49 -1.55
C GLY A 133 8.11 13.79 -3.05
N LEU A 134 6.94 14.28 -3.46
CA LEU A 134 6.68 14.68 -4.83
C LEU A 134 7.50 15.92 -5.25
N LEU A 135 7.73 16.86 -4.32
CA LEU A 135 8.62 18.01 -4.55
C LEU A 135 10.08 17.59 -4.72
N ILE A 136 10.57 16.66 -3.89
CA ILE A 136 11.91 16.05 -4.05
C ILE A 136 12.00 15.39 -5.42
N TYR A 137 11.01 14.57 -5.79
CA TYR A 137 10.96 13.89 -7.08
C TYR A 137 10.93 14.87 -8.26
N ALA A 138 10.11 15.92 -8.19
CA ALA A 138 10.02 16.97 -9.21
C ALA A 138 11.36 17.70 -9.37
N GLY A 139 12.03 18.00 -8.24
CA GLY A 139 13.37 18.58 -8.23
C GLY A 139 14.39 17.69 -8.92
N VAL A 140 14.46 16.42 -8.55
CA VAL A 140 15.33 15.41 -9.17
C VAL A 140 15.09 15.30 -10.67
N LEU A 141 13.82 15.19 -11.09
CA LEU A 141 13.45 15.06 -12.50
C LEU A 141 13.91 16.28 -13.32
N ASN A 142 13.76 17.48 -12.75
CA ASN A 142 14.14 18.71 -13.43
C ASN A 142 15.67 18.88 -13.51
N VAL A 143 16.40 18.47 -12.48
CA VAL A 143 17.88 18.40 -12.53
C VAL A 143 18.36 17.33 -13.53
N ARG A 144 17.68 16.17 -13.62
CA ARG A 144 17.98 15.10 -14.60
C ARG A 144 17.88 15.57 -16.04
N ARG A 145 16.86 16.37 -16.36
CA ARG A 145 16.65 16.90 -17.71
C ARG A 145 17.70 17.93 -18.13
N ALA A 146 18.36 18.57 -17.17
CA ALA A 146 19.27 19.69 -17.40
C ALA A 146 20.72 19.28 -17.73
N GLY A 147 21.15 18.04 -17.44
CA GLY A 147 22.52 17.62 -17.69
C GLY A 147 22.83 16.19 -17.24
N ARG A 148 24.00 15.69 -17.64
CA ARG A 148 24.51 14.38 -17.23
C ARG A 148 25.22 14.48 -15.88
N MET A 149 24.50 14.22 -14.79
CA MET A 149 25.15 13.99 -13.48
C MET A 149 25.60 12.53 -13.35
N PRO A 150 26.72 12.27 -12.64
CA PRO A 150 27.15 10.91 -12.33
C PRO A 150 26.04 10.11 -11.63
N SER A 151 25.97 8.80 -11.90
CA SER A 151 24.93 7.92 -11.36
C SER A 151 24.86 7.95 -9.82
N ALA A 152 26.03 8.04 -9.17
CA ALA A 152 26.17 8.09 -7.72
C ALA A 152 25.54 9.34 -7.08
N LEU A 153 25.51 10.47 -7.78
CA LEU A 153 24.97 11.72 -7.25
C LEU A 153 23.44 11.69 -7.20
N TRP A 154 22.79 10.82 -7.99
CA TRP A 154 21.33 10.63 -7.91
C TRP A 154 20.91 10.00 -6.59
N SER A 155 21.74 9.10 -6.03
CA SER A 155 21.49 8.46 -4.75
C SER A 155 21.47 9.49 -3.61
N VAL A 156 22.35 10.49 -3.69
CA VAL A 156 22.47 11.58 -2.70
C VAL A 156 21.20 12.45 -2.66
N LEU A 157 20.50 12.62 -3.79
CA LEU A 157 19.25 13.38 -3.81
C LEU A 157 18.10 12.69 -3.07
N TRP A 158 18.22 11.40 -2.77
CA TRP A 158 17.26 10.68 -1.94
C TRP A 158 17.68 10.59 -0.48
N LEU A 159 18.86 11.11 -0.12
CA LEU A 159 19.39 11.06 1.24
C LEU A 159 18.40 11.58 2.30
N PRO A 160 17.66 12.70 2.10
CA PRO A 160 16.69 13.15 3.10
C PRO A 160 15.58 12.13 3.39
N VAL A 161 15.09 11.45 2.34
CA VAL A 161 14.08 10.38 2.47
C VAL A 161 14.68 9.17 3.19
N LEU A 162 15.90 8.77 2.82
CA LEU A 162 16.61 7.66 3.44
C LEU A 162 16.92 7.94 4.91
N LEU A 163 17.30 9.16 5.27
CA LEU A 163 17.57 9.56 6.65
C LEU A 163 16.30 9.53 7.51
N VAL A 164 15.17 9.99 6.98
CA VAL A 164 13.86 9.89 7.65
C VAL A 164 13.49 8.42 7.89
N ILE A 165 13.64 7.56 6.89
CA ILE A 165 13.37 6.12 7.01
C ILE A 165 14.34 5.48 8.02
N ALA A 166 15.64 5.79 7.95
CA ALA A 166 16.66 5.24 8.84
C ALA A 166 16.45 5.69 10.29
N HIS A 167 16.11 6.96 10.52
CA HIS A 167 15.76 7.46 11.84
C HIS A 167 14.48 6.82 12.36
N GLY A 168 13.46 6.63 11.51
CA GLY A 168 12.25 5.90 11.86
C GLY A 168 12.51 4.46 12.27
N ALA A 169 13.31 3.75 11.48
CA ALA A 169 13.76 2.40 11.81
C ALA A 169 14.55 2.40 13.13
N TRP A 170 15.46 3.34 13.33
CA TRP A 170 16.22 3.47 14.58
C TRP A 170 15.31 3.69 15.79
N LEU A 171 14.29 4.57 15.69
CA LEU A 171 13.30 4.75 16.76
C LEU A 171 12.52 3.47 17.06
N VAL A 172 12.24 2.66 16.03
CA VAL A 172 11.52 1.39 16.17
C VAL A 172 12.40 0.28 16.77
N PHE A 173 13.69 0.24 16.42
CA PHE A 173 14.61 -0.84 16.79
C PHE A 173 15.60 -0.47 17.91
N ARG A 174 15.56 0.74 18.46
CA ARG A 174 16.41 1.13 19.60
C ARG A 174 16.11 0.26 20.82
N ALA A 175 17.16 -0.08 21.56
CA ALA A 175 17.16 -1.19 22.51
C ALA A 175 16.28 -1.00 23.76
N GLU A 176 15.80 0.21 24.07
CA GLU A 176 15.03 0.46 25.29
C GLU A 176 13.57 0.01 25.16
N PRO A 177 13.17 -1.12 25.78
CA PRO A 177 11.85 -1.71 25.56
C PRO A 177 10.74 -0.91 26.24
N ALA A 178 11.04 -0.13 27.27
CA ALA A 178 10.03 0.50 28.12
C ALA A 178 9.14 1.54 27.40
N GLU A 179 9.58 2.12 26.29
CA GLU A 179 8.82 3.17 25.59
C GLU A 179 8.21 2.71 24.26
N ASN A 180 8.76 1.66 23.64
CA ASN A 180 8.28 1.21 22.33
C ASN A 180 7.39 -0.04 22.45
N TRP A 181 6.08 0.18 22.39
CA TRP A 181 5.08 -0.89 22.47
C TRP A 181 5.28 -1.98 21.41
N LEU A 182 5.70 -1.62 20.19
CA LEU A 182 5.87 -2.58 19.09
C LEU A 182 7.04 -3.51 19.39
N TRP A 183 8.16 -2.93 19.82
CA TRP A 183 9.37 -3.68 20.16
C TRP A 183 9.16 -4.60 21.37
N ARG A 184 8.39 -4.16 22.38
CA ARG A 184 8.00 -5.04 23.50
C ARG A 184 7.25 -6.27 23.01
N VAL A 185 6.19 -6.07 22.22
CA VAL A 185 5.38 -7.18 21.71
C VAL A 185 6.24 -8.14 20.88
N PHE A 186 7.14 -7.62 20.05
CA PHE A 186 8.07 -8.46 19.29
C PHE A 186 9.04 -9.24 20.19
N GLN A 187 9.63 -8.61 21.20
CA GLN A 187 10.55 -9.28 22.13
C GLN A 187 9.83 -10.33 22.99
N GLU A 188 8.65 -10.01 23.52
CA GLU A 188 7.81 -10.92 24.29
C GLU A 188 7.43 -12.15 23.48
N GLU A 189 7.03 -11.97 22.22
CA GLU A 189 6.67 -13.08 21.33
C GLU A 189 7.88 -13.84 20.78
N ALA A 190 9.05 -13.18 20.66
CA ALA A 190 10.30 -13.85 20.32
C ALA A 190 10.78 -14.76 21.45
N GLN A 191 10.76 -14.27 22.69
CA GLN A 191 11.23 -15.01 23.87
C GLN A 191 10.28 -16.13 24.27
N SER A 192 8.97 -15.96 24.07
CA SER A 192 7.95 -16.98 24.40
C SER A 192 7.80 -18.09 23.35
N GLY A 193 8.61 -18.09 22.28
CA GLY A 193 8.46 -19.02 21.16
C GLY A 193 7.25 -18.73 20.24
N GLY A 194 6.59 -17.59 20.44
CA GLY A 194 5.42 -17.16 19.70
C GLY A 194 5.64 -16.92 18.21
N ILE A 195 6.86 -16.53 17.80
CA ILE A 195 7.22 -16.40 16.38
C ILE A 195 7.00 -17.73 15.64
N GLN A 196 7.43 -18.85 16.23
CA GLN A 196 7.27 -20.16 15.60
C GLN A 196 5.80 -20.57 15.48
N ARG A 197 4.98 -20.24 16.48
CA ARG A 197 3.53 -20.44 16.45
C ARG A 197 2.89 -19.62 15.33
N ARG A 198 3.18 -18.31 15.27
CA ARG A 198 2.63 -17.43 14.21
C ARG A 198 3.08 -17.85 12.81
N LEU A 199 4.31 -18.31 12.66
CA LEU A 199 4.80 -18.84 11.39
C LEU A 199 4.02 -20.07 10.96
N ARG A 200 3.76 -21.01 11.87
CA ARG A 200 2.93 -22.19 11.60
C ARG A 200 1.50 -21.82 11.23
N GLU A 201 0.89 -20.90 11.95
CA GLU A 201 -0.44 -20.36 11.63
C GLU A 201 -0.47 -19.72 10.24
N HIS A 202 0.56 -18.93 9.90
CA HIS A 202 0.70 -18.32 8.59
C HIS A 202 0.81 -19.35 7.47
N LEU A 203 1.69 -20.35 7.63
CA LEU A 203 1.87 -21.44 6.66
C LEU A 203 0.58 -22.25 6.48
N TRP A 204 -0.13 -22.52 7.57
CA TRP A 204 -1.42 -23.20 7.53
C TRP A 204 -2.46 -22.40 6.74
N LEU A 205 -2.66 -21.12 7.09
CA LEU A 205 -3.62 -20.25 6.40
C LEU A 205 -3.27 -20.11 4.91
N ALA A 206 -2.00 -19.83 4.60
CA ALA A 206 -1.54 -19.68 3.22
C ALA A 206 -1.70 -20.99 2.42
N GLY A 207 -1.30 -22.13 3.02
CA GLY A 207 -1.37 -23.44 2.38
C GLY A 207 -2.80 -23.87 2.06
N VAL A 208 -3.73 -23.74 3.02
CA VAL A 208 -5.15 -24.07 2.81
C VAL A 208 -5.77 -23.16 1.75
N SER A 209 -5.47 -21.86 1.79
CA SER A 209 -5.97 -20.89 0.80
C SER A 209 -5.47 -21.19 -0.60
N ALA A 210 -4.17 -21.49 -0.73
CA ALA A 210 -3.56 -21.86 -1.99
C ALA A 210 -4.14 -23.17 -2.53
N GLY A 211 -4.29 -24.19 -1.68
CA GLY A 211 -4.93 -25.46 -2.06
C GLY A 211 -6.36 -25.25 -2.57
N LEU A 212 -7.16 -24.46 -1.86
CA LEU A 212 -8.53 -24.14 -2.27
C LEU A 212 -8.55 -23.38 -3.61
N SER A 213 -7.68 -22.39 -3.76
CA SER A 213 -7.53 -21.65 -5.02
C SER A 213 -7.10 -22.55 -6.18
N ILE A 214 -6.20 -23.51 -5.95
CA ILE A 214 -5.75 -24.47 -6.96
C ILE A 214 -6.91 -25.36 -7.38
N VAL A 215 -7.61 -25.98 -6.43
CA VAL A 215 -8.73 -26.88 -6.72
C VAL A 215 -9.81 -26.15 -7.53
N ILE A 216 -10.25 -24.98 -7.06
CA ILE A 216 -11.30 -24.21 -7.73
C ILE A 216 -10.79 -23.68 -9.07
N GLY A 217 -9.62 -23.03 -9.07
CA GLY A 217 -9.08 -22.36 -10.25
C GLY A 217 -8.69 -23.31 -11.37
N VAL A 218 -8.12 -24.48 -11.06
CA VAL A 218 -7.82 -25.52 -12.06
C VAL A 218 -9.11 -26.11 -12.61
N THR A 219 -10.11 -26.39 -11.76
CA THR A 219 -11.41 -26.90 -12.22
C THR A 219 -12.07 -25.92 -13.19
N ILE A 220 -12.11 -24.63 -12.84
CA ILE A 220 -12.66 -23.58 -13.69
C ILE A 220 -11.81 -23.39 -14.96
N GLY A 221 -10.49 -23.43 -14.85
CA GLY A 221 -9.57 -23.29 -15.99
C GLY A 221 -9.70 -24.42 -17.01
N ILE A 222 -9.83 -25.67 -16.54
CA ILE A 222 -10.12 -26.84 -17.38
C ILE A 222 -11.51 -26.72 -17.99
N TRP A 223 -12.52 -26.29 -17.23
CA TRP A 223 -13.86 -26.13 -17.78
C TRP A 223 -13.92 -25.00 -18.83
N GLY A 224 -13.18 -23.92 -18.59
CA GLY A 224 -12.99 -22.80 -19.49
C GLY A 224 -12.36 -23.21 -20.82
N TYR A 225 -11.44 -24.19 -20.81
CA TYR A 225 -10.86 -24.75 -22.04
C TYR A 225 -11.92 -25.33 -22.98
N TYR A 226 -12.98 -25.94 -22.43
CA TYR A 226 -14.10 -26.45 -23.25
C TYR A 226 -15.17 -25.41 -23.54
N ARG A 227 -15.22 -24.32 -22.77
CA ARG A 227 -16.24 -23.27 -22.89
C ARG A 227 -15.60 -21.89 -22.67
N GLU A 228 -15.21 -21.25 -23.76
CA GLU A 228 -14.54 -19.94 -23.74
C GLU A 228 -15.31 -18.88 -22.93
N ARG A 229 -16.67 -18.90 -22.95
CA ARG A 229 -17.49 -18.00 -22.12
C ARG A 229 -17.26 -18.17 -20.61
N VAL A 230 -17.01 -19.39 -20.15
CA VAL A 230 -16.71 -19.69 -18.74
C VAL A 230 -15.34 -19.12 -18.38
N ALA A 231 -14.34 -19.29 -19.25
CA ALA A 231 -13.02 -18.71 -19.05
C ALA A 231 -13.08 -17.18 -18.95
N GLN A 232 -13.74 -16.52 -19.91
CA GLN A 232 -13.89 -15.07 -19.94
C GLN A 232 -14.60 -14.52 -18.71
N ALA A 233 -15.74 -15.12 -18.33
CA ALA A 233 -16.49 -14.71 -17.14
C ALA A 233 -15.66 -14.90 -15.86
N ALA A 234 -15.01 -16.05 -15.69
CA ALA A 234 -14.22 -16.34 -14.51
C ALA A 234 -12.98 -15.44 -14.38
N LEU A 235 -12.27 -15.19 -15.49
CA LEU A 235 -11.14 -14.26 -15.54
C LEU A 235 -11.59 -12.82 -15.26
N TYR A 236 -12.73 -12.39 -15.81
CA TYR A 236 -13.27 -11.07 -15.53
C TYR A 236 -13.63 -10.90 -14.05
N VAL A 237 -14.41 -11.81 -13.48
CA VAL A 237 -14.81 -11.76 -12.06
C VAL A 237 -13.61 -11.80 -11.13
N SER A 238 -12.67 -12.72 -11.37
CA SER A 238 -11.44 -12.81 -10.56
C SER A 238 -10.57 -11.56 -10.71
N GLY A 239 -10.55 -10.95 -11.90
CA GLY A 239 -9.90 -9.67 -12.16
C GLY A 239 -10.51 -8.52 -11.37
N VAL A 240 -11.84 -8.42 -11.33
CA VAL A 240 -12.56 -7.42 -10.52
C VAL A 240 -12.26 -7.61 -9.03
N ILE A 241 -12.22 -8.85 -8.53
CA ILE A 241 -11.91 -9.10 -7.13
C ILE A 241 -10.51 -8.60 -6.76
N LEU A 242 -9.51 -8.76 -7.64
CA LEU A 242 -8.15 -8.27 -7.39
C LEU A 242 -8.03 -6.74 -7.37
N THR A 243 -8.99 -6.01 -7.94
CA THR A 243 -8.99 -4.55 -7.83
C THR A 243 -9.56 -4.06 -6.51
N LEU A 244 -10.27 -4.92 -5.76
CA LEU A 244 -10.72 -4.60 -4.41
C LEU A 244 -9.49 -4.55 -3.49
N PRO A 245 -9.25 -3.44 -2.76
CA PRO A 245 -8.18 -3.39 -1.78
C PRO A 245 -8.45 -4.44 -0.69
N SER A 246 -7.40 -5.15 -0.27
CA SER A 246 -7.53 -6.30 0.63
C SER A 246 -8.34 -5.97 1.87
N LEU A 247 -8.08 -4.84 2.52
CA LEU A 247 -8.82 -4.39 3.71
C LEU A 247 -10.33 -4.31 3.48
N ALA A 248 -10.77 -3.83 2.31
CA ALA A 248 -12.18 -3.73 1.97
C ALA A 248 -12.79 -5.10 1.67
N LEU A 249 -12.09 -5.95 0.91
CA LEU A 249 -12.54 -7.32 0.64
C LEU A 249 -12.70 -8.09 1.96
N PHE A 250 -11.72 -7.98 2.86
CA PHE A 250 -11.80 -8.57 4.18
C PHE A 250 -13.02 -8.06 4.93
N ALA A 251 -13.20 -6.75 5.09
CA ALA A 251 -14.37 -6.18 5.76
C ALA A 251 -15.71 -6.67 5.17
N MET A 252 -15.80 -6.77 3.84
CA MET A 252 -16.98 -7.31 3.13
C MET A 252 -17.22 -8.80 3.39
N LEU A 253 -16.18 -9.60 3.65
CA LEU A 253 -16.30 -11.01 4.00
C LEU A 253 -16.64 -11.21 5.48
N MET A 254 -16.14 -10.34 6.36
CA MET A 254 -16.35 -10.46 7.81
C MET A 254 -17.84 -10.42 8.18
N GLU A 255 -18.63 -9.53 7.58
CA GLU A 255 -20.07 -9.40 7.85
C GLU A 255 -20.91 -10.65 7.49
N PRO A 256 -20.82 -11.23 6.27
CA PRO A 256 -21.55 -12.46 5.94
C PRO A 256 -21.08 -13.66 6.75
N PHE A 257 -19.78 -13.80 7.05
CA PHE A 257 -19.31 -14.87 7.93
C PHE A 257 -19.80 -14.70 9.37
N ALA A 258 -19.90 -13.46 9.87
CA ALA A 258 -20.50 -13.18 11.18
C ALA A 258 -22.00 -13.53 11.19
N ALA A 259 -22.74 -13.09 10.17
CA ALA A 259 -24.17 -13.38 10.02
C ALA A 259 -24.42 -14.89 9.97
N LEU A 260 -23.61 -15.62 9.19
CA LEU A 260 -23.70 -17.08 9.09
C LEU A 260 -23.42 -17.77 10.43
N ALA A 261 -22.39 -17.33 11.15
CA ALA A 261 -22.04 -17.85 12.47
C ALA A 261 -23.05 -17.48 13.57
N ASN A 262 -23.85 -16.44 13.36
CA ASN A 262 -24.98 -16.08 14.23
C ASN A 262 -26.20 -16.96 13.93
N ALA A 263 -26.48 -17.21 12.66
CA ALA A 263 -27.58 -18.07 12.22
C ALA A 263 -27.36 -19.55 12.60
N TYR A 264 -26.11 -20.03 12.52
CA TYR A 264 -25.75 -21.40 12.86
C TYR A 264 -24.59 -21.40 13.88
N PRO A 265 -24.90 -21.34 15.19
CA PRO A 265 -23.88 -21.25 16.25
C PRO A 265 -22.86 -22.39 16.24
N VAL A 266 -23.25 -23.57 15.73
CA VAL A 266 -22.34 -24.72 15.58
C VAL A 266 -21.16 -24.43 14.64
N LEU A 267 -21.29 -23.47 13.72
CA LEU A 267 -20.19 -23.10 12.83
C LEU A 267 -19.05 -22.42 13.58
N ARG A 268 -19.34 -21.78 14.73
CA ARG A 268 -18.32 -21.16 15.58
C ARG A 268 -17.37 -22.19 16.17
N SER A 269 -17.85 -23.40 16.51
CA SER A 269 -16.96 -24.47 17.00
C SER A 269 -16.02 -25.01 15.92
N TYR A 270 -16.34 -24.80 14.65
CA TYR A 270 -15.46 -25.10 13.52
C TYR A 270 -14.56 -23.91 13.12
N GLY A 271 -14.52 -22.83 13.91
CA GLY A 271 -13.68 -21.66 13.63
C GLY A 271 -14.23 -20.73 12.54
N ILE A 272 -15.50 -20.88 12.17
CA ILE A 272 -16.17 -20.00 11.21
C ILE A 272 -16.83 -18.86 11.99
N GLY A 273 -16.36 -17.64 11.73
CA GLY A 273 -16.86 -16.43 12.34
C GLY A 273 -16.42 -15.21 11.55
N GLY A 274 -16.95 -14.04 11.92
CA GLY A 274 -16.65 -12.79 11.22
C GLY A 274 -15.19 -12.33 11.34
N LEU A 275 -14.45 -12.81 12.33
CA LEU A 275 -13.02 -12.56 12.50
C LEU A 275 -12.29 -13.90 12.49
N GLY A 276 -11.11 -13.97 11.87
CA GLY A 276 -10.21 -15.12 11.96
C GLY A 276 -10.00 -15.87 10.63
N ALA A 277 -9.83 -17.18 10.71
CA ALA A 277 -9.35 -18.02 9.60
C ALA A 277 -10.31 -18.05 8.41
N ALA A 278 -11.63 -18.08 8.62
CA ALA A 278 -12.62 -18.21 7.54
C ALA A 278 -12.57 -17.05 6.51
N PRO A 279 -12.69 -15.77 6.91
CA PRO A 279 -12.57 -14.66 5.96
C PRO A 279 -11.16 -14.56 5.35
N ALA A 280 -10.11 -14.94 6.09
CA ALA A 280 -8.74 -15.00 5.58
C ALA A 280 -8.56 -16.03 4.48
N ILE A 281 -8.93 -17.28 4.74
CA ILE A 281 -8.81 -18.35 3.76
C ILE A 281 -9.61 -18.01 2.50
N THR A 282 -10.82 -17.48 2.68
CA THR A 282 -11.68 -17.07 1.56
C THR A 282 -11.04 -15.95 0.74
N GLY A 283 -10.60 -14.86 1.39
CA GLY A 283 -9.98 -13.73 0.71
C GLY A 283 -8.70 -14.11 -0.03
N LEU A 284 -7.82 -14.88 0.61
CA LEU A 284 -6.57 -15.36 -0.01
C LEU A 284 -6.87 -16.31 -1.19
N ALA A 285 -7.84 -17.22 -1.05
CA ALA A 285 -8.21 -18.11 -2.13
C ALA A 285 -8.77 -17.33 -3.33
N LEU A 286 -9.66 -16.37 -3.10
CA LEU A 286 -10.23 -15.52 -4.15
C LEU A 286 -9.16 -14.74 -4.91
N TYR A 287 -8.13 -14.24 -4.23
CA TYR A 287 -7.00 -13.57 -4.86
C TYR A 287 -6.13 -14.53 -5.69
N GLY A 288 -5.99 -15.78 -5.25
CA GLY A 288 -5.28 -16.81 -6.01
C GLY A 288 -6.02 -17.26 -7.28
N LEU A 289 -7.34 -17.06 -7.37
CA LEU A 289 -8.14 -17.59 -8.47
C LEU A 289 -7.69 -17.08 -9.83
N LEU A 290 -7.48 -15.76 -9.99
CA LEU A 290 -7.13 -15.20 -11.30
C LEU A 290 -5.86 -15.82 -11.89
N PRO A 291 -4.71 -15.82 -11.18
CA PRO A 291 -3.49 -16.41 -11.74
C PRO A 291 -3.63 -17.92 -11.95
N VAL A 292 -4.32 -18.66 -11.07
CA VAL A 292 -4.53 -20.11 -11.25
C VAL A 292 -5.38 -20.37 -12.50
N ILE A 293 -6.55 -19.76 -12.63
CA ILE A 293 -7.45 -19.93 -13.78
C ILE A 293 -6.73 -19.54 -15.06
N ARG A 294 -6.06 -18.38 -15.07
CA ARG A 294 -5.32 -17.88 -16.25
C ARG A 294 -4.21 -18.83 -16.66
N ASN A 295 -3.41 -19.30 -15.71
CA ASN A 295 -2.28 -20.20 -15.99
C ASN A 295 -2.75 -21.58 -16.45
N THR A 296 -3.81 -22.12 -15.84
CA THR A 296 -4.40 -23.39 -16.29
C THR A 296 -4.96 -23.26 -17.70
N HIS A 297 -5.76 -22.21 -17.96
CA HIS A 297 -6.38 -21.99 -19.27
C HIS A 297 -5.33 -21.80 -20.37
N ALA A 298 -4.33 -20.94 -20.13
CA ALA A 298 -3.24 -20.71 -21.07
C ALA A 298 -2.35 -21.94 -21.24
N GLY A 299 -2.08 -22.67 -20.16
CA GLY A 299 -1.28 -23.90 -20.20
C GLY A 299 -1.91 -24.97 -21.09
N LEU A 300 -3.23 -25.17 -20.99
CA LEU A 300 -3.95 -26.12 -21.85
C LEU A 300 -3.92 -25.71 -23.33
N HIS A 301 -4.00 -24.41 -23.63
CA HIS A 301 -3.90 -23.89 -25.01
C HIS A 301 -2.47 -23.89 -25.57
N SER A 302 -1.45 -24.04 -24.72
CA SER A 302 -0.04 -24.04 -25.15
C SER A 302 0.44 -25.37 -25.74
N VAL A 303 -0.35 -26.44 -25.63
CA VAL A 303 -0.03 -27.77 -26.14
C VAL A 303 -0.14 -27.79 -27.67
N SER A 304 0.92 -28.24 -28.36
CA SER A 304 0.94 -28.22 -29.83
C SER A 304 0.15 -29.39 -30.43
N ALA A 305 -0.33 -29.22 -31.67
CA ALA A 305 -1.03 -30.27 -32.40
C ALA A 305 -0.17 -31.56 -32.52
N ALA A 306 1.14 -31.41 -32.75
CA ALA A 306 2.07 -32.54 -32.82
C ALA A 306 2.14 -33.34 -31.50
N GLN A 307 2.05 -32.68 -30.34
CA GLN A 307 2.01 -33.35 -29.05
C GLN A 307 0.70 -34.11 -28.84
N VAL A 308 -0.43 -33.53 -29.29
CA VAL A 308 -1.73 -34.20 -29.25
C VAL A 308 -1.77 -35.41 -30.18
N ASP A 309 -1.22 -35.30 -31.39
CA ASP A 309 -1.19 -36.40 -32.36
C ASP A 309 -0.24 -37.53 -31.92
N ALA A 310 0.91 -37.20 -31.32
CA ALA A 310 1.78 -38.20 -30.70
C ALA A 310 1.08 -38.94 -29.55
N ALA A 311 0.32 -38.23 -28.70
CA ALA A 311 -0.47 -38.84 -27.63
C ALA A 311 -1.54 -39.80 -28.18
N ARG A 312 -2.23 -39.43 -29.26
CA ARG A 312 -3.18 -40.30 -29.97
C ARG A 312 -2.51 -41.53 -30.55
N GLY A 313 -1.33 -41.38 -31.15
CA GLY A 313 -0.53 -42.49 -31.69
C GLY A 313 -0.09 -43.52 -30.63
N MET A 314 0.00 -43.13 -29.35
CA MET A 314 0.26 -44.02 -28.22
C MET A 314 -0.99 -44.72 -27.66
N GLY A 315 -2.17 -44.54 -28.28
CA GLY A 315 -3.41 -45.16 -27.83
C GLY A 315 -4.07 -44.47 -26.63
N LEU A 316 -3.62 -43.27 -26.25
CA LEU A 316 -4.33 -42.45 -25.27
C LEU A 316 -5.65 -41.98 -25.90
N THR A 317 -6.74 -42.68 -25.59
CA THR A 317 -8.07 -42.31 -26.08
C THR A 317 -8.46 -40.94 -25.55
N SER A 318 -8.58 -39.97 -26.46
CA SER A 318 -9.26 -38.70 -26.22
C SER A 318 -10.70 -39.02 -25.84
N ARG A 319 -11.07 -38.83 -24.57
CA ARG A 319 -12.48 -38.86 -24.13
C ARG A 319 -13.22 -37.81 -24.99
N PRO A 320 -14.12 -38.18 -25.90
CA PRO A 320 -14.73 -37.24 -26.84
C PRO A 320 -16.05 -36.71 -26.31
N THR A 321 -16.28 -35.38 -26.34
CA THR A 321 -17.54 -34.64 -26.66
C THR A 321 -17.41 -33.18 -26.21
N THR A 322 -17.66 -32.12 -26.99
CA THR A 322 -18.48 -31.91 -28.19
C THR A 322 -17.87 -30.80 -29.05
N SER A 323 -17.68 -31.11 -30.34
CA SER A 323 -17.70 -30.27 -31.54
C SER A 323 -16.93 -28.93 -31.59
N THR A 324 -16.17 -28.80 -32.68
CA THR A 324 -15.59 -27.61 -33.32
C THR A 324 -14.31 -27.03 -32.70
N VAL A 325 -13.18 -27.57 -33.17
CA VAL A 325 -11.92 -26.84 -33.28
C VAL A 325 -12.08 -25.83 -34.43
N PRO A 326 -11.95 -24.51 -34.23
CA PRO A 326 -11.69 -23.61 -35.34
C PRO A 326 -10.20 -23.74 -35.70
N VAL A 327 -9.97 -24.02 -36.97
CA VAL A 327 -8.68 -23.83 -37.66
C VAL A 327 -8.32 -22.35 -37.63
#